data_AF-A0A5A8CS77-F1
#
_entry.id   AF-A0A5A8CS77-F1
#
_cell.length_a   1.000
_cell.length_b   1.000
_cell.length_c   1.000
_cell.angle_alpha   90.00
_cell.angle_beta   90.00
_cell.angle_gamma   90.00
#
_symmetry.space_group_name_H-M   'P 1'
#
loop_
_entity.id
_entity.type
_entity.pdbx_description
1 polymer ?
#
loop_
_entity_poly.entity_id
_entity_poly.type
_entity_poly.pdbx_seq_one_letter_code
_entity_poly.pdbx_strand_id
1 'polypeptide(L)'
;MCSGGLGKTDTGNTNVIGGLALEVFSRNGAWYGSQAPQWDFEPHVAEAIFLDMLQEAGVEVFTGERIASTSMQRGGVLATLTTASGAEFAARVFADATYEGDLFASAGAAFAVGREASSAYNESLAGRYLYSPKNQVRVRVNPFGANASVLPLVVTGNTGPAGSGDGLVQAYNFRLCVTRNATNFLPFPAPRQYDSSAWELFRRRASVLRDEGSLRLESFLGNTRATVGDKYDMNNGGPTSTDCVGCSWEWPTADWAKRDSIWSAHQQYHLGLMHFLQTDPALPSSLRADARAWGLCADEFTDSGGWPGQLYVREGRRLVGDAVFTQGSAQETKRFPDAIGCGSYNFDTHNAQRLLCTPDTMHCEPPAAGPPLPGTNVSGWYFLNEGDVEINPGEYQIPYWVLLPKRADLTNVLVSVSVSASHIGYATLRLEPQYMIMGHAAGAAAALALEAGCAVQDVNMTTLRSTLAEQRAVLDIPERG
;
A
#
# COMPACT_ATOMS: atom_id res chain seq x y z
N MET A 1 -7.75 5.32 -0.74
CA MET A 1 -7.02 4.58 -1.81
C MET A 1 -7.82 4.53 -3.10
N CYS A 2 -9.06 4.05 -3.11
CA CYS A 2 -9.88 3.93 -4.33
C CYS A 2 -10.05 5.28 -5.06
N SER A 3 -10.46 6.33 -4.33
CA SER A 3 -10.53 7.71 -4.86
C SER A 3 -9.16 8.33 -5.17
N GLY A 4 -8.07 7.72 -4.72
CA GLY A 4 -6.69 8.20 -4.90
C GLY A 4 -5.97 7.60 -6.11
N GLY A 5 -6.68 6.90 -7.00
CA GLY A 5 -6.14 6.38 -8.27
C GLY A 5 -6.16 4.87 -8.43
N LEU A 6 -6.42 4.11 -7.37
CA LEU A 6 -6.59 2.66 -7.49
C LEU A 6 -7.95 2.33 -8.09
N GLY A 7 -7.93 1.78 -9.31
CA GLY A 7 -9.14 1.39 -10.04
C GLY A 7 -9.41 -0.12 -10.03
N LYS A 8 -8.42 -0.94 -9.62
CA LYS A 8 -8.55 -2.39 -9.43
C LYS A 8 -8.41 -2.76 -7.96
N THR A 9 -9.49 -3.27 -7.37
CA THR A 9 -9.50 -3.69 -5.97
C THR A 9 -8.93 -5.09 -5.79
N ASP A 10 -8.11 -5.24 -4.75
CA ASP A 10 -7.52 -6.52 -4.34
C ASP A 10 -8.48 -7.26 -3.37
N THR A 11 -9.36 -8.10 -3.93
CA THR A 11 -10.53 -8.64 -3.19
C THR A 11 -10.34 -10.00 -2.52
N GLY A 12 -9.47 -10.86 -3.06
CA GLY A 12 -9.34 -12.25 -2.57
C GLY A 12 -10.66 -13.02 -2.72
N ASN A 13 -11.14 -13.65 -1.64
CA ASN A 13 -12.49 -14.19 -1.56
C ASN A 13 -13.49 -13.08 -1.20
N THR A 14 -14.38 -12.74 -2.13
CA THR A 14 -15.39 -11.69 -1.91
C THR A 14 -16.49 -12.10 -0.92
N ASN A 15 -16.64 -13.38 -0.59
CA ASN A 15 -17.65 -13.85 0.37
C ASN A 15 -17.35 -13.42 1.81
N VAL A 16 -16.13 -12.97 2.10
CA VAL A 16 -15.77 -12.42 3.42
C VAL A 16 -15.92 -10.89 3.50
N ILE A 17 -16.44 -10.26 2.44
CA ILE A 17 -16.66 -8.81 2.37
C ILE A 17 -18.15 -8.52 2.60
N GLY A 18 -18.46 -7.84 3.71
CA GLY A 18 -19.82 -7.45 4.10
C GLY A 18 -19.90 -6.00 4.58
N GLY A 19 -21.01 -5.65 5.21
CA GLY A 19 -21.23 -4.36 5.86
C GLY A 19 -21.04 -3.16 4.92
N LEU A 20 -20.50 -2.07 5.47
CA LEU A 20 -20.25 -0.84 4.70
C LEU A 20 -19.28 -1.06 3.55
N ALA A 21 -18.33 -2.00 3.68
CA ALA A 21 -17.44 -2.33 2.57
C ALA A 21 -18.24 -2.84 1.37
N LEU A 22 -19.11 -3.84 1.56
CA LEU A 22 -19.97 -4.36 0.49
C LEU A 22 -20.95 -3.31 -0.03
N GLU A 23 -21.42 -2.41 0.83
CA GLU A 23 -22.28 -1.30 0.42
C GLU A 23 -21.59 -0.38 -0.60
N VAL A 24 -20.32 0.00 -0.36
CA VAL A 24 -19.51 0.80 -1.31
C VAL A 24 -19.44 0.11 -2.68
N PHE A 25 -19.11 -1.18 -2.72
CA PHE A 25 -19.03 -1.94 -3.98
C PHE A 25 -20.42 -2.12 -4.63
N SER A 26 -21.48 -2.18 -3.85
CA SER A 26 -22.87 -2.25 -4.35
C SER A 26 -23.31 -0.93 -4.97
N ARG A 27 -23.01 0.20 -4.32
CA ARG A 27 -23.25 1.56 -4.85
C ARG A 27 -22.47 1.78 -6.15
N ASN A 28 -21.24 1.27 -6.22
CA ASN A 28 -20.45 1.29 -7.45
C ASN A 28 -21.10 0.48 -8.57
N GLY A 29 -21.59 -0.73 -8.27
CA GLY A 29 -22.38 -1.50 -9.22
C GLY A 29 -23.59 -0.71 -9.72
N ALA A 30 -24.34 -0.10 -8.80
CA ALA A 30 -25.52 0.71 -9.13
C ALA A 30 -25.19 1.92 -10.00
N TRP A 31 -24.06 2.59 -9.78
CA TRP A 31 -23.57 3.69 -10.61
C TRP A 31 -23.46 3.29 -12.09
N TYR A 32 -22.98 2.08 -12.37
CA TYR A 32 -22.89 1.52 -13.72
C TYR A 32 -24.12 0.69 -14.13
N GLY A 33 -25.24 0.81 -13.41
CA GLY A 33 -26.49 0.13 -13.73
C GLY A 33 -26.53 -1.37 -13.40
N SER A 34 -25.58 -1.88 -12.64
CA SER A 34 -25.53 -3.25 -12.15
C SER A 34 -26.27 -3.41 -10.81
N GLN A 35 -26.97 -4.54 -10.64
CA GLN A 35 -27.55 -4.95 -9.35
C GLN A 35 -26.56 -5.76 -8.49
N ALA A 36 -25.45 -6.21 -9.08
CA ALA A 36 -24.38 -6.91 -8.38
C ALA A 36 -23.26 -5.93 -7.98
N PRO A 37 -22.55 -6.16 -6.86
CA PRO A 37 -21.38 -5.38 -6.49
C PRO A 37 -20.32 -5.36 -7.60
N GLN A 38 -19.70 -4.20 -7.81
CA GLN A 38 -18.60 -4.03 -8.76
C GLN A 38 -17.33 -3.63 -8.02
N TRP A 39 -16.26 -4.42 -8.24
CA TRP A 39 -14.99 -4.32 -7.52
C TRP A 39 -13.98 -3.38 -8.19
N ASP A 40 -14.26 -2.95 -9.42
CA ASP A 40 -13.41 -2.05 -10.19
C ASP A 40 -14.09 -0.69 -10.35
N PHE A 41 -13.31 0.38 -10.23
CA PHE A 41 -13.81 1.74 -10.13
C PHE A 41 -13.04 2.69 -11.03
N GLU A 42 -13.73 3.73 -11.45
CA GLU A 42 -13.13 5.01 -11.80
C GLU A 42 -12.89 5.80 -10.50
N PRO A 43 -11.71 6.39 -10.27
CA PRO A 43 -11.41 7.09 -9.01
C PRO A 43 -12.42 8.17 -8.63
N HIS A 44 -12.86 9.01 -9.58
CA HIS A 44 -13.89 10.03 -9.31
C HIS A 44 -15.25 9.44 -8.90
N VAL A 45 -15.60 8.23 -9.35
CA VAL A 45 -16.82 7.53 -8.93
C VAL A 45 -16.69 7.04 -7.49
N ALA A 46 -15.53 6.48 -7.14
CA ALA A 46 -15.27 6.11 -5.74
C ALA A 46 -15.33 7.33 -4.82
N GLU A 47 -14.76 8.47 -5.24
CA GLU A 47 -14.85 9.73 -4.50
C GLU A 47 -16.31 10.18 -4.31
N ALA A 48 -17.10 10.21 -5.38
CA ALA A 48 -18.51 10.57 -5.32
C ALA A 48 -19.30 9.69 -4.33
N ILE A 49 -19.11 8.37 -4.40
CA ILE A 49 -19.77 7.42 -3.48
C ILE A 49 -19.38 7.70 -2.03
N PHE A 50 -18.11 7.93 -1.73
CA PHE A 50 -17.68 8.23 -0.36
C PHE A 50 -18.26 9.56 0.14
N LEU A 51 -18.29 10.60 -0.70
CA LEU A 51 -18.87 11.89 -0.35
C LEU A 51 -20.38 11.80 -0.14
N ASP A 52 -21.10 11.05 -0.98
CA ASP A 52 -22.53 10.81 -0.82
C ASP A 52 -22.83 10.08 0.50
N MET A 53 -22.07 9.03 0.83
CA MET A 53 -22.22 8.30 2.09
C MET A 53 -21.96 9.19 3.32
N LEU A 54 -20.94 10.06 3.26
CA LEU A 54 -20.65 11.03 4.32
C LEU A 54 -21.79 12.05 4.46
N GLN A 55 -22.31 12.56 3.34
CA GLN A 55 -23.43 13.50 3.34
C GLN A 55 -24.71 12.88 3.91
N GLU A 56 -25.05 11.66 3.50
CA GLU A 56 -26.21 10.90 4.02
C GLU A 56 -26.11 10.68 5.54
N ALA A 57 -24.90 10.41 6.04
CA ALA A 57 -24.63 10.26 7.46
C ALA A 57 -24.58 11.61 8.22
N GLY A 58 -24.66 12.74 7.53
CA GLY A 58 -24.57 14.08 8.13
C GLY A 58 -23.18 14.41 8.67
N VAL A 59 -22.12 13.83 8.09
CA VAL A 59 -20.73 14.08 8.48
C VAL A 59 -20.25 15.41 7.88
N GLU A 60 -19.72 16.29 8.74
CA GLU A 60 -19.05 17.51 8.29
C GLU A 60 -17.61 17.19 7.85
N VAL A 61 -17.25 17.64 6.64
CA VAL A 61 -15.94 17.34 6.02
C VAL A 61 -15.10 18.61 5.94
N PHE A 62 -13.90 18.55 6.52
CA PHE A 62 -12.90 19.61 6.44
C PHE A 62 -11.72 19.13 5.57
N THR A 63 -11.42 19.85 4.50
CA THR A 63 -10.35 19.52 3.55
C THR A 63 -9.16 20.48 3.68
N GLY A 64 -7.98 20.06 3.26
CA GLY A 64 -6.75 20.87 3.41
C GLY A 64 -6.20 20.93 4.84
N GLU A 65 -6.76 20.14 5.75
CA GLU A 65 -6.46 20.16 7.18
C GLU A 65 -5.44 19.06 7.57
N ARG A 66 -4.14 19.40 7.47
CA ARG A 66 -3.04 18.49 7.87
C ARG A 66 -2.81 18.54 9.38
N ILE A 67 -2.63 17.39 10.03
CA ILE A 67 -2.32 17.31 11.48
C ILE A 67 -1.02 18.05 11.78
N ALA A 68 -1.03 18.99 12.73
CA ALA A 68 0.15 19.70 13.20
C ALA A 68 0.58 19.25 14.60
N SER A 69 -0.36 19.12 15.54
CA SER A 69 -0.07 18.68 16.90
C SER A 69 -1.31 18.16 17.61
N THR A 70 -1.11 17.53 18.76
CA THR A 70 -2.16 17.04 19.64
C THR A 70 -1.91 17.48 21.08
N SER A 71 -2.98 17.60 21.86
CA SER A 71 -2.93 17.91 23.29
C SER A 71 -3.53 16.77 24.11
N MET A 72 -2.80 16.33 25.12
CA MET A 72 -3.16 15.20 25.97
C MET A 72 -3.67 15.67 27.34
N GLN A 73 -4.71 15.00 27.84
CA GLN A 73 -5.18 15.07 29.21
C GLN A 73 -4.63 13.90 30.05
N ARG A 74 -4.79 14.00 31.38
CA ARG A 74 -4.40 12.92 32.31
C ARG A 74 -5.14 11.62 31.96
N GLY A 75 -4.44 10.50 32.12
CA GLY A 75 -5.02 9.18 31.90
C GLY A 75 -5.06 8.72 30.44
N GLY A 76 -4.25 9.32 29.55
CA GLY A 76 -4.17 8.89 28.15
C GLY A 76 -5.34 9.36 27.28
N VAL A 77 -5.97 10.48 27.63
CA VAL A 77 -7.09 11.03 26.86
C VAL A 77 -6.56 12.06 25.86
N LEU A 78 -6.74 11.82 24.57
CA LEU A 78 -6.52 12.84 23.54
C LEU A 78 -7.63 13.89 23.67
N ALA A 79 -7.26 15.14 23.92
CA ALA A 79 -8.20 16.23 24.16
C ALA A 79 -8.49 17.02 22.89
N THR A 80 -7.44 17.47 22.22
CA THR A 80 -7.56 18.30 21.01
C THR A 80 -6.54 17.90 19.96
N LEU A 81 -6.97 18.05 18.70
CA LEU A 81 -6.15 17.97 17.50
C LEU A 81 -6.05 19.37 16.91
N THR A 82 -4.84 19.85 16.67
CA THR A 82 -4.59 21.12 15.97
C THR A 82 -4.00 20.84 14.60
N THR A 83 -4.52 21.52 13.58
CA THR A 83 -4.09 21.36 12.19
C THR A 83 -3.13 22.47 11.76
N ALA A 84 -2.53 22.32 10.59
CA ALA A 84 -1.59 23.28 10.02
C ALA A 84 -2.22 24.64 9.68
N SER A 85 -3.54 24.70 9.49
CA SER A 85 -4.27 25.96 9.33
C SER A 85 -4.49 26.71 10.65
N GLY A 86 -4.27 26.03 11.79
CA GLY A 86 -4.58 26.51 13.13
C GLY A 86 -5.98 26.13 13.62
N ALA A 87 -6.77 25.38 12.84
CA ALA A 87 -8.04 24.85 13.31
C ALA A 87 -7.82 23.84 14.46
N GLU A 88 -8.75 23.85 15.42
CA GLU A 88 -8.70 22.98 16.60
C GLU A 88 -9.98 22.15 16.69
N PHE A 89 -9.81 20.83 16.84
CA PHE A 89 -10.89 19.87 16.93
C PHE A 89 -10.83 19.14 18.27
N ALA A 90 -11.95 19.15 19.00
CA ALA A 90 -12.12 18.42 20.26
C ALA A 90 -13.20 17.35 20.09
N ALA A 91 -12.93 16.14 20.58
CA ALA A 91 -13.88 15.03 20.54
C ALA A 91 -13.73 14.16 21.77
N ARG A 92 -14.80 13.44 22.13
CA ARG A 92 -14.75 12.43 23.20
C ARG A 92 -14.06 11.15 22.74
N VAL A 93 -14.20 10.80 21.47
CA VAL A 93 -13.52 9.68 20.80
C VAL A 93 -12.98 10.17 19.47
N PHE A 94 -11.76 9.75 19.12
CA PHE A 94 -11.13 10.01 17.83
C PHE A 94 -10.95 8.71 17.06
N ALA A 95 -11.08 8.77 15.73
CA ALA A 95 -10.71 7.68 14.84
C ALA A 95 -9.50 8.11 14.00
N ASP A 96 -8.37 7.42 14.16
CA ASP A 96 -7.19 7.57 13.30
C ASP A 96 -7.36 6.69 12.05
N ALA A 97 -7.87 7.32 10.99
CA ALA A 97 -7.95 6.76 9.65
C ALA A 97 -6.84 7.33 8.73
N THR A 98 -5.79 7.93 9.30
CA THR A 98 -4.68 8.45 8.49
C THR A 98 -3.88 7.30 7.87
N TYR A 99 -3.45 7.49 6.62
CA TYR A 99 -2.74 6.45 5.89
C TYR A 99 -1.36 6.16 6.51
N GLU A 100 -0.80 7.15 7.21
CA GLU A 100 0.53 7.13 7.80
C GLU A 100 0.57 6.88 9.33
N GLY A 101 -0.59 6.88 10.00
CA GLY A 101 -0.68 6.76 11.46
C GLY A 101 -0.22 8.03 12.19
N ASP A 102 -0.59 9.20 11.67
CA ASP A 102 -0.13 10.49 12.18
C ASP A 102 -0.81 10.91 13.49
N LEU A 103 -2.09 10.57 13.68
CA LEU A 103 -2.83 11.03 14.86
C LEU A 103 -2.32 10.32 16.12
N PHE A 104 -2.30 8.98 16.12
CA PHE A 104 -1.83 8.24 17.31
C PHE A 104 -0.34 8.53 17.59
N ALA A 105 0.48 8.72 16.55
CA ALA A 105 1.90 8.99 16.72
C ALA A 105 2.12 10.39 17.29
N SER A 106 1.37 11.39 16.82
CA SER A 106 1.38 12.74 17.40
C SER A 106 0.94 12.72 18.87
N ALA A 107 -0.05 11.88 19.21
CA ALA A 107 -0.57 11.70 20.56
C ALA A 107 0.34 10.84 21.47
N GLY A 108 1.49 10.38 20.97
CA GLY A 108 2.53 9.70 21.75
C GLY A 108 2.36 8.18 21.90
N ALA A 109 1.44 7.56 21.16
CA ALA A 109 1.30 6.09 21.20
C ALA A 109 2.50 5.39 20.54
N ALA A 110 2.84 4.22 21.07
CA ALA A 110 3.94 3.41 20.54
C ALA A 110 3.65 2.90 19.12
N PHE A 111 4.69 2.90 18.28
CA PHE A 111 4.58 2.43 16.90
C PHE A 111 5.89 1.80 16.39
N ALA A 112 5.77 1.02 15.32
CA ALA A 112 6.86 0.45 14.55
C ALA A 112 6.90 1.03 13.13
N VAL A 113 8.08 1.00 12.52
CA VAL A 113 8.33 1.35 11.11
C VAL A 113 9.30 0.32 10.54
N GLY A 114 9.11 -0.03 9.27
CA GLY A 114 9.98 -0.98 8.58
C GLY A 114 9.66 -2.42 8.92
N ARG A 115 10.66 -3.31 8.90
CA ARG A 115 10.48 -4.76 9.02
C ARG A 115 11.06 -5.28 10.31
N GLU A 116 10.25 -5.98 11.08
CA GLU A 116 10.73 -6.75 12.21
C GLU A 116 11.56 -7.95 11.73
N ALA A 117 12.51 -8.40 12.55
CA ALA A 117 13.23 -9.64 12.27
C ALA A 117 12.28 -10.85 12.36
N SER A 118 12.55 -11.90 11.60
CA SER A 118 11.82 -13.18 11.67
C SER A 118 11.70 -13.73 13.11
N SER A 119 12.71 -13.52 13.95
CA SER A 119 12.73 -13.92 15.36
C SER A 119 11.86 -13.05 16.28
N ALA A 120 11.41 -11.87 15.86
CA ALA A 120 10.67 -10.94 16.71
C ALA A 120 9.27 -11.49 17.07
N TYR A 121 8.58 -12.07 16.08
CA TYR A 121 7.24 -12.66 16.24
C TYR A 121 7.15 -14.10 15.72
N ASN A 122 8.30 -14.75 15.43
CA ASN A 122 8.37 -16.08 14.85
C ASN A 122 7.65 -16.17 13.49
N GLU A 123 7.91 -15.19 12.62
CA GLU A 123 7.31 -15.07 11.29
C GLU A 123 8.33 -15.48 10.23
N SER A 124 8.05 -16.55 9.49
CA SER A 124 8.96 -17.07 8.47
C SER A 124 9.09 -16.17 7.25
N LEU A 125 8.12 -15.27 7.03
CA LEU A 125 8.14 -14.30 5.94
C LEU A 125 8.74 -12.95 6.34
N ALA A 126 9.00 -12.71 7.64
CA ALA A 126 9.42 -11.40 8.13
C ALA A 126 10.91 -11.11 7.93
N GLY A 127 11.26 -9.83 8.07
CA GLY A 127 12.59 -9.30 7.86
C GLY A 127 12.97 -9.21 6.38
N ARG A 128 14.28 -9.32 6.13
CA ARG A 128 14.84 -9.28 4.78
C ARG A 128 14.47 -10.52 3.99
N TYR A 129 13.63 -10.34 2.98
CA TYR A 129 13.05 -11.41 2.19
C TYR A 129 13.65 -11.41 0.79
N LEU A 130 14.70 -12.22 0.60
CA LEU A 130 15.54 -12.18 -0.60
C LEU A 130 14.91 -12.81 -1.84
N TYR A 131 13.93 -13.71 -1.68
CA TYR A 131 13.41 -14.49 -2.78
C TYR A 131 11.91 -14.39 -2.94
N SER A 132 11.49 -13.66 -3.96
CA SER A 132 10.13 -13.73 -4.49
C SER A 132 10.07 -14.45 -5.83
N PRO A 133 9.06 -15.28 -6.10
CA PRO A 133 8.78 -15.74 -7.44
C PRO A 133 8.32 -14.60 -8.38
N LYS A 134 7.98 -13.43 -7.86
CA LYS A 134 7.46 -12.28 -8.61
C LYS A 134 8.35 -11.04 -8.44
N ASN A 135 8.20 -10.06 -9.34
CA ASN A 135 8.91 -8.77 -9.31
C ASN A 135 10.45 -8.87 -9.17
N GLN A 136 11.04 -9.96 -9.65
CA GLN A 136 12.49 -10.24 -9.62
C GLN A 136 13.14 -10.13 -11.00
N VAL A 137 14.40 -9.69 -11.02
CA VAL A 137 15.24 -9.83 -12.22
C VAL A 137 15.89 -11.20 -12.20
N ARG A 138 15.49 -12.06 -13.15
CA ARG A 138 15.97 -13.44 -13.29
C ARG A 138 17.17 -13.57 -14.22
N VAL A 139 17.80 -12.44 -14.57
CA VAL A 139 18.87 -12.34 -15.57
C VAL A 139 19.96 -11.41 -15.08
N ARG A 140 21.20 -11.62 -15.53
CA ARG A 140 22.31 -10.74 -15.15
C ARG A 140 22.17 -9.38 -15.82
N VAL A 141 22.03 -8.36 -14.99
CA VAL A 141 22.11 -6.96 -15.43
C VAL A 141 23.28 -6.31 -14.70
N ASN A 142 24.25 -5.80 -15.46
CA ASN A 142 25.39 -5.10 -14.90
C ASN A 142 24.88 -3.85 -14.11
N PRO A 143 25.21 -3.70 -12.83
CA PRO A 143 24.73 -2.59 -12.00
C PRO A 143 25.67 -1.37 -11.99
N PHE A 144 26.73 -1.35 -12.83
CA PHE A 144 27.70 -0.26 -12.88
C PHE A 144 27.56 0.65 -14.10
N GLY A 145 27.63 1.96 -13.87
CA GLY A 145 27.77 2.98 -14.89
C GLY A 145 29.23 3.14 -15.37
N ALA A 146 29.49 4.29 -16.02
CA ALA A 146 30.86 4.66 -16.40
C ALA A 146 31.76 4.78 -15.16
N ASN A 147 33.06 4.47 -15.29
CA ASN A 147 34.04 4.50 -14.19
C ASN A 147 33.72 3.58 -13.00
N ALA A 148 32.94 2.51 -13.20
CA ALA A 148 32.53 1.56 -12.16
C ALA A 148 31.72 2.20 -11.01
N SER A 149 31.03 3.31 -11.25
CA SER A 149 30.06 3.84 -10.29
C SER A 149 28.81 2.96 -10.24
N VAL A 150 28.20 2.77 -9.08
CA VAL A 150 26.94 2.03 -8.98
C VAL A 150 25.79 2.85 -9.56
N LEU A 151 24.92 2.20 -10.33
CA LEU A 151 23.77 2.85 -10.96
C LEU A 151 22.75 3.33 -9.91
N PRO A 152 21.96 4.38 -10.22
CA PRO A 152 20.92 4.87 -9.31
C PRO A 152 19.95 3.77 -8.87
N LEU A 153 19.41 3.93 -7.65
CA LEU A 153 18.47 2.98 -7.02
C LEU A 153 19.05 1.58 -6.79
N VAL A 154 20.38 1.41 -6.81
CA VAL A 154 21.07 0.20 -6.35
C VAL A 154 21.81 0.51 -5.05
N VAL A 155 21.49 -0.23 -4.01
CA VAL A 155 22.07 -0.13 -2.67
C VAL A 155 23.34 -0.95 -2.60
N THR A 156 24.39 -0.33 -2.04
CA THR A 156 25.68 -0.97 -1.76
C THR A 156 25.86 -1.18 -0.27
N GLY A 157 26.64 -2.19 0.11
CA GLY A 157 27.03 -2.45 1.49
C GLY A 157 26.33 -3.66 2.09
N ASN A 158 26.67 -3.95 3.35
CA ASN A 158 26.08 -5.06 4.09
C ASN A 158 24.70 -4.64 4.62
N THR A 159 23.65 -5.29 4.13
CA THR A 159 22.26 -5.07 4.53
C THR A 159 21.76 -6.13 5.52
N GLY A 160 22.64 -7.00 6.03
CA GLY A 160 22.33 -8.10 6.96
C GLY A 160 22.09 -9.45 6.26
N PRO A 161 21.80 -10.52 7.01
CA PRO A 161 21.34 -11.80 6.45
C PRO A 161 19.84 -11.78 6.12
N ALA A 162 19.35 -12.78 5.39
CA ALA A 162 17.90 -12.99 5.25
C ALA A 162 17.21 -13.16 6.61
N GLY A 163 15.99 -12.65 6.74
CA GLY A 163 15.21 -12.71 7.97
C GLY A 163 15.62 -11.73 9.07
N SER A 164 16.68 -10.93 8.88
CA SER A 164 16.99 -9.82 9.80
C SER A 164 16.00 -8.67 9.61
N GLY A 165 15.68 -7.95 10.69
CA GLY A 165 14.86 -6.74 10.61
C GLY A 165 15.65 -5.52 10.15
N ASP A 166 14.94 -4.50 9.69
CA ASP A 166 15.47 -3.18 9.36
C ASP A 166 14.37 -2.10 9.40
N GLY A 167 14.75 -0.83 9.22
CA GLY A 167 13.82 0.30 9.21
C GLY A 167 13.20 0.59 7.83
N LEU A 168 13.27 -0.33 6.87
CA LEU A 168 12.89 -0.06 5.48
C LEU A 168 11.44 -0.47 5.22
N VAL A 169 10.66 0.41 4.59
CA VAL A 169 9.32 0.09 4.08
C VAL A 169 9.38 -0.30 2.60
N GLN A 170 8.36 -1.02 2.15
CA GLN A 170 8.17 -1.38 0.74
C GLN A 170 8.03 -0.16 -0.19
N ALA A 171 8.33 -0.36 -1.48
CA ALA A 171 8.24 0.71 -2.48
C ALA A 171 6.83 1.26 -2.65
N TYR A 172 6.72 2.58 -2.77
CA TYR A 172 5.47 3.25 -3.11
C TYR A 172 5.39 3.52 -4.61
N ASN A 173 4.17 3.78 -5.09
CA ASN A 173 3.94 4.23 -6.45
C ASN A 173 2.75 5.20 -6.52
N PHE A 174 2.45 5.67 -7.74
CA PHE A 174 1.11 6.18 -8.04
C PHE A 174 0.34 5.10 -8.80
N ARG A 175 -0.89 4.85 -8.37
CA ARG A 175 -1.87 4.08 -9.16
C ARG A 175 -2.51 5.06 -10.13
N LEU A 176 -2.05 5.07 -11.37
CA LEU A 176 -2.49 6.06 -12.36
C LEU A 176 -3.68 5.51 -13.14
N CYS A 177 -4.76 6.28 -13.20
CA CYS A 177 -5.85 6.02 -14.14
C CYS A 177 -5.45 6.54 -15.52
N VAL A 178 -5.33 5.64 -16.49
CA VAL A 178 -4.82 5.95 -17.83
C VAL A 178 -5.76 5.46 -18.92
N THR A 179 -5.67 6.07 -20.10
CA THR A 179 -6.50 5.73 -21.25
C THR A 179 -5.72 5.81 -22.57
N ARG A 180 -6.29 5.20 -23.61
CA ARG A 180 -5.92 5.38 -25.02
C ARG A 180 -7.00 6.13 -25.82
N ASN A 181 -8.13 6.48 -25.19
CA ASN A 181 -9.21 7.16 -25.89
C ASN A 181 -8.88 8.64 -26.11
N ALA A 182 -8.75 9.02 -27.38
CA ALA A 182 -8.41 10.37 -27.81
C ALA A 182 -9.33 11.48 -27.24
N THR A 183 -10.61 11.20 -26.93
CA THR A 183 -11.52 12.21 -26.37
C THR A 183 -11.35 12.40 -24.86
N ASN A 184 -10.71 11.46 -24.17
CA ASN A 184 -10.45 11.52 -22.73
C ASN A 184 -8.94 11.52 -22.42
N PHE A 185 -8.11 11.92 -23.38
CA PHE A 185 -6.66 11.76 -23.31
C PHE A 185 -5.97 13.05 -22.87
N LEU A 186 -5.16 12.96 -21.83
CA LEU A 186 -4.14 13.95 -21.49
C LEU A 186 -2.74 13.36 -21.67
N PRO A 187 -1.84 13.99 -22.44
CA PRO A 187 -0.46 13.53 -22.52
C PRO A 187 0.23 13.65 -21.16
N PHE A 188 1.12 12.72 -20.84
CA PHE A 188 1.96 12.83 -19.66
C PHE A 188 2.79 14.13 -19.72
N PRO A 189 2.79 14.95 -18.65
CA PRO A 189 3.66 16.11 -18.58
C PRO A 189 5.14 15.71 -18.72
N ALA A 190 5.95 16.60 -19.31
CA ALA A 190 7.39 16.37 -19.35
C ALA A 190 7.97 16.39 -17.91
N PRO A 191 8.85 15.44 -17.55
CA PRO A 191 9.58 15.50 -16.28
C PRO A 191 10.42 16.79 -16.20
N ARG A 192 10.40 17.47 -15.04
CA ARG A 192 11.04 18.78 -14.84
C ARG A 192 12.57 18.72 -14.97
N GLN A 193 13.18 17.64 -14.50
CA GLN A 193 14.62 17.40 -14.51
C GLN A 193 14.91 15.98 -14.96
N TYR A 194 14.80 15.73 -16.27
CA TYR A 194 15.06 14.40 -16.83
C TYR A 194 16.57 14.14 -16.95
N ASP A 195 17.06 13.16 -16.21
CA ASP A 195 18.38 12.57 -16.43
C ASP A 195 18.22 11.18 -17.08
N SER A 196 18.60 11.08 -18.35
CA SER A 196 18.57 9.80 -19.08
C SER A 196 19.48 8.75 -18.43
N SER A 197 20.56 9.16 -17.75
CA SER A 197 21.52 8.24 -17.14
C SER A 197 20.91 7.42 -15.99
N ALA A 198 19.87 7.96 -15.33
CA ALA A 198 19.12 7.25 -14.30
C ALA A 198 18.39 5.99 -14.81
N TRP A 199 18.17 5.89 -16.12
CA TRP A 199 17.42 4.79 -16.76
C TRP A 199 18.33 3.72 -17.37
N GLU A 200 19.65 3.80 -17.16
CA GLU A 200 20.59 2.82 -17.71
C GLU A 200 20.31 1.39 -17.25
N LEU A 201 19.85 1.20 -16.00
CA LEU A 201 19.44 -0.11 -15.50
C LEU A 201 18.25 -0.68 -16.28
N PHE A 202 17.28 0.18 -16.59
CA PHE A 202 16.09 -0.16 -17.37
C PHE A 202 16.47 -0.50 -18.81
N ARG A 203 17.38 0.28 -19.42
CA ARG A 203 17.93 -0.02 -20.77
C ARG A 203 18.57 -1.39 -20.83
N ARG A 204 19.41 -1.74 -19.85
CA ARG A 204 20.09 -3.04 -19.83
C ARG A 204 19.11 -4.19 -19.68
N ARG A 205 18.11 -4.06 -18.80
CA ARG A 205 17.05 -5.07 -18.70
C ARG A 205 16.24 -5.16 -20.00
N ALA A 206 15.92 -4.03 -20.63
CA ALA A 206 15.23 -4.01 -21.92
C ALA A 206 16.02 -4.77 -23.00
N SER A 207 17.35 -4.61 -23.02
CA SER A 207 18.23 -5.36 -23.93
C SER A 207 18.10 -6.86 -23.73
N VAL A 208 18.15 -7.34 -22.49
CA VAL A 208 18.04 -8.79 -22.21
C VAL A 208 16.66 -9.31 -22.65
N LEU A 209 15.58 -8.63 -22.29
CA LEU A 209 14.22 -9.03 -22.69
C LEU A 209 14.04 -9.04 -24.20
N ARG A 210 14.70 -8.12 -24.92
CA ARG A 210 14.67 -8.07 -26.39
C ARG A 210 15.36 -9.28 -26.98
N ASP A 211 16.53 -9.63 -26.47
CA ASP A 211 17.32 -10.76 -26.95
C ASP A 211 16.59 -12.10 -26.67
N GLU A 212 15.78 -12.15 -25.62
CA GLU A 212 14.85 -13.25 -25.30
C GLU A 212 13.53 -13.23 -26.11
N GLY A 213 13.28 -12.19 -26.91
CA GLY A 213 12.03 -12.03 -27.66
C GLY A 213 10.80 -11.73 -26.80
N SER A 214 11.00 -11.27 -25.56
CA SER A 214 9.94 -11.07 -24.55
C SER A 214 9.66 -9.60 -24.21
N LEU A 215 10.46 -8.67 -24.77
CA LEU A 215 10.33 -7.23 -24.53
C LEU A 215 8.98 -6.68 -25.01
N ARG A 216 8.21 -6.16 -24.06
CA ARG A 216 6.90 -5.53 -24.26
C ARG A 216 6.69 -4.42 -23.23
N LEU A 217 5.76 -3.50 -23.48
CA LEU A 217 5.51 -2.37 -22.57
C LEU A 217 5.13 -2.85 -21.16
N GLU A 218 4.40 -3.96 -21.08
CA GLU A 218 3.97 -4.62 -19.85
C GLU A 218 5.14 -5.15 -19.01
N SER A 219 6.35 -5.16 -19.56
CA SER A 219 7.57 -5.46 -18.79
C SER A 219 7.95 -4.34 -17.83
N PHE A 220 7.42 -3.14 -18.04
CA PHE A 220 7.70 -1.92 -17.26
C PHE A 220 6.44 -1.30 -16.67
N LEU A 221 5.27 -1.52 -17.26
CA LEU A 221 3.99 -0.98 -16.80
C LEU A 221 3.05 -2.16 -16.58
N GLY A 222 2.87 -2.53 -15.33
CA GLY A 222 2.09 -3.70 -14.99
C GLY A 222 0.62 -3.46 -15.17
N ASN A 223 -0.06 -4.51 -15.61
CA ASN A 223 -1.49 -4.66 -15.44
C ASN A 223 -2.23 -3.35 -15.75
N THR A 224 -1.98 -2.73 -16.93
CA THR A 224 -2.92 -1.80 -17.56
C THR A 224 -4.20 -2.59 -17.84
N ARG A 225 -4.88 -2.98 -16.77
CA ARG A 225 -6.04 -3.85 -16.72
C ARG A 225 -7.20 -2.91 -16.89
N ALA A 226 -8.05 -3.23 -17.85
CA ALA A 226 -9.29 -2.48 -18.06
C ALA A 226 -10.04 -2.43 -16.73
N THR A 227 -10.27 -1.24 -16.19
CA THR A 227 -11.08 -1.05 -14.99
C THR A 227 -12.53 -1.03 -15.43
N VAL A 228 -13.01 0.13 -15.88
CA VAL A 228 -14.34 0.36 -16.41
C VAL A 228 -14.20 1.14 -17.71
N GLY A 229 -15.02 0.80 -18.70
CA GLY A 229 -15.00 1.46 -20.01
C GLY A 229 -13.65 1.32 -20.72
N ASP A 230 -13.05 2.46 -21.06
CA ASP A 230 -11.79 2.64 -21.78
C ASP A 230 -10.64 3.11 -20.88
N LYS A 231 -10.80 2.97 -19.56
CA LYS A 231 -9.82 3.33 -18.54
C LYS A 231 -9.11 2.11 -17.97
N TYR A 232 -7.90 2.34 -17.50
CA TYR A 232 -6.98 1.31 -17.06
C TYR A 232 -6.21 1.77 -15.82
N ASP A 233 -5.95 0.84 -14.91
CA ASP A 233 -5.12 1.07 -13.72
C ASP A 233 -3.66 0.76 -14.06
N MET A 234 -2.78 1.76 -14.12
CA MET A 234 -1.35 1.55 -14.33
C MET A 234 -0.67 1.31 -12.99
N ASN A 235 -0.05 0.14 -12.83
CA ASN A 235 0.59 -0.30 -11.60
C ASN A 235 1.96 -0.98 -11.88
N ASN A 236 2.60 -1.49 -10.84
CA ASN A 236 3.86 -2.23 -10.93
C ASN A 236 3.73 -3.46 -11.83
N GLY A 237 4.63 -3.59 -12.81
CA GLY A 237 4.69 -4.64 -13.82
C GLY A 237 5.92 -5.54 -13.75
N GLY A 238 6.74 -5.34 -12.73
CA GLY A 238 7.89 -6.19 -12.50
C GLY A 238 9.05 -5.46 -11.84
N PRO A 239 10.27 -6.00 -11.97
CA PRO A 239 11.41 -5.59 -11.16
C PRO A 239 11.98 -4.20 -11.47
N THR A 240 11.69 -3.62 -12.64
CA THR A 240 12.05 -2.25 -13.02
C THR A 240 10.81 -1.61 -13.62
N SER A 241 10.02 -0.95 -12.79
CA SER A 241 8.66 -0.52 -13.13
C SER A 241 8.25 0.71 -12.30
N THR A 242 6.97 0.99 -12.17
CA THR A 242 6.40 2.18 -11.53
C THR A 242 6.67 2.25 -10.03
N ASP A 243 6.95 1.13 -9.36
CA ASP A 243 7.46 1.16 -8.00
C ASP A 243 8.83 1.83 -7.93
N CYS A 244 8.92 2.90 -7.13
CA CYS A 244 10.18 3.58 -6.85
C CYS A 244 10.90 2.83 -5.72
N VAL A 245 11.53 1.71 -6.07
CA VAL A 245 12.24 0.84 -5.10
C VAL A 245 13.35 1.62 -4.40
N GLY A 246 13.24 1.72 -3.07
CA GLY A 246 14.17 2.45 -2.21
C GLY A 246 13.85 3.94 -1.99
N CYS A 247 12.77 4.46 -2.58
CA CYS A 247 12.45 5.88 -2.52
C CYS A 247 11.56 6.28 -1.33
N SER A 248 11.02 5.31 -0.60
CA SER A 248 9.90 5.51 0.34
C SER A 248 10.31 5.47 1.81
N TRP A 249 11.56 5.11 2.13
CA TRP A 249 11.99 4.79 3.49
C TRP A 249 11.81 5.90 4.53
N GLU A 250 11.98 7.16 4.12
CA GLU A 250 11.84 8.31 5.03
C GLU A 250 10.38 8.74 5.24
N TRP A 251 9.44 8.31 4.38
CA TRP A 251 8.06 8.80 4.38
C TRP A 251 7.32 8.62 5.71
N PRO A 252 7.37 7.44 6.37
CA PRO A 252 6.54 7.17 7.53
C PRO A 252 6.73 8.21 8.64
N THR A 253 7.97 8.63 8.90
CA THR A 253 8.31 9.56 9.99
C THR A 253 8.63 10.99 9.54
N ALA A 254 8.55 11.28 8.25
CA ALA A 254 8.80 12.60 7.69
C ALA A 254 7.74 13.63 8.14
N ASP A 255 8.16 14.89 8.26
CA ASP A 255 7.23 16.02 8.35
C ASP A 255 6.56 16.31 6.99
N TRP A 256 5.60 17.24 6.98
CA TRP A 256 4.85 17.57 5.75
C TRP A 256 5.73 18.10 4.63
N ALA A 257 6.75 18.92 4.92
CA ALA A 257 7.63 19.47 3.90
C ALA A 257 8.48 18.36 3.23
N LYS A 258 8.99 17.43 4.03
CA LYS A 258 9.73 16.27 3.53
C LYS A 258 8.81 15.30 2.80
N ARG A 259 7.58 15.07 3.26
CA ARG A 259 6.58 14.27 2.53
C ARG A 259 6.22 14.89 1.18
N ASP A 260 6.02 16.21 1.10
CA ASP A 260 5.77 16.91 -0.17
C ASP A 260 6.97 16.76 -1.14
N SER A 261 8.20 16.76 -0.62
CA SER A 261 9.40 16.48 -1.40
C SER A 261 9.46 15.02 -1.90
N ILE A 262 9.15 14.04 -1.04
CA ILE A 262 9.11 12.62 -1.42
C ILE A 262 8.00 12.36 -2.44
N TRP A 263 6.82 12.93 -2.24
CA TRP A 263 5.69 12.87 -3.19
C TRP A 263 6.11 13.41 -4.55
N SER A 264 6.73 14.59 -4.57
CA SER A 264 7.23 15.21 -5.80
C SER A 264 8.28 14.33 -6.48
N ALA A 265 9.19 13.71 -5.73
CA ALA A 265 10.19 12.80 -6.27
C ALA A 265 9.55 11.56 -6.90
N HIS A 266 8.52 10.96 -6.30
CA HIS A 266 7.80 9.82 -6.86
C HIS A 266 7.05 10.20 -8.15
N GLN A 267 6.49 11.42 -8.21
CA GLN A 267 5.86 11.92 -9.43
C GLN A 267 6.91 12.09 -10.54
N GLN A 268 8.05 12.71 -10.23
CA GLN A 268 9.13 12.88 -11.21
C GLN A 268 9.72 11.54 -11.67
N TYR A 269 9.77 10.54 -10.79
CA TYR A 269 10.17 9.18 -11.16
C TYR A 269 9.20 8.57 -12.20
N HIS A 270 7.87 8.66 -11.97
CA HIS A 270 6.88 8.16 -12.93
C HIS A 270 6.93 8.90 -14.27
N LEU A 271 6.99 10.24 -14.24
CA LEU A 271 7.10 11.04 -15.46
C LEU A 271 8.42 10.73 -16.20
N GLY A 272 9.50 10.50 -15.46
CA GLY A 272 10.78 10.05 -16.02
C GLY A 272 10.69 8.67 -16.67
N LEU A 273 9.98 7.71 -16.05
CA LEU A 273 9.76 6.38 -16.62
C LEU A 273 8.95 6.48 -17.91
N MET A 274 7.86 7.22 -17.91
CA MET A 274 7.04 7.41 -19.11
C MET A 274 7.83 8.12 -20.21
N HIS A 275 8.60 9.15 -19.88
CA HIS A 275 9.47 9.81 -20.84
C HIS A 275 10.50 8.84 -21.44
N PHE A 276 11.19 8.05 -20.61
CA PHE A 276 12.12 7.01 -21.04
C PHE A 276 11.45 6.03 -22.03
N LEU A 277 10.29 5.48 -21.67
CA LEU A 277 9.56 4.52 -22.50
C LEU A 277 9.09 5.13 -23.83
N GLN A 278 8.81 6.44 -23.86
CA GLN A 278 8.30 7.13 -25.04
C GLN A 278 9.40 7.66 -25.97
N THR A 279 10.62 7.92 -25.47
CA THR A 279 11.65 8.67 -26.22
C THR A 279 12.98 7.95 -26.37
N ASP A 280 13.35 7.01 -25.49
CA ASP A 280 14.71 6.46 -25.47
C ASP A 280 15.02 5.60 -26.71
N PRO A 281 16.06 5.94 -27.50
CA PRO A 281 16.39 5.24 -28.74
C PRO A 281 16.84 3.79 -28.54
N ALA A 282 17.26 3.39 -27.33
CA ALA A 282 17.64 2.01 -27.02
C ALA A 282 16.46 1.03 -27.06
N LEU A 283 15.22 1.54 -26.99
CA LEU A 283 14.00 0.74 -27.09
C LEU A 283 13.57 0.56 -28.57
N PRO A 284 12.77 -0.46 -28.92
CA PRO A 284 12.18 -0.56 -30.26
C PRO A 284 11.22 0.60 -30.55
N SER A 285 11.14 1.02 -31.82
CA SER A 285 10.21 2.09 -32.24
C SER A 285 8.74 1.73 -31.99
N SER A 286 8.38 0.46 -32.12
CA SER A 286 7.05 -0.07 -31.82
C SER A 286 6.68 0.08 -30.35
N LEU A 287 7.59 -0.28 -29.44
CA LEU A 287 7.38 -0.11 -27.99
C LEU A 287 7.23 1.37 -27.62
N ARG A 288 8.08 2.24 -28.17
CA ARG A 288 7.94 3.69 -27.96
C ARG A 288 6.62 4.24 -28.49
N ALA A 289 6.14 3.73 -29.63
CA ALA A 289 4.86 4.14 -30.20
C ALA A 289 3.68 3.70 -29.31
N ASP A 290 3.74 2.48 -28.78
CA ASP A 290 2.75 1.97 -27.83
C ASP A 290 2.76 2.77 -26.51
N ALA A 291 3.93 3.11 -25.98
CA ALA A 291 4.06 3.95 -24.80
C ALA A 291 3.49 5.37 -24.99
N ARG A 292 3.55 5.92 -26.21
CA ARG A 292 2.96 7.23 -26.56
C ARG A 292 1.44 7.16 -26.77
N ALA A 293 0.88 5.98 -26.95
CA ALA A 293 -0.57 5.79 -27.09
C ALA A 293 -1.30 5.87 -25.75
N TRP A 294 -0.57 5.84 -24.63
CA TRP A 294 -1.11 5.98 -23.28
C TRP A 294 -0.98 7.41 -22.75
N GLY A 295 -2.02 7.88 -22.07
CA GLY A 295 -2.08 9.17 -21.40
C GLY A 295 -2.91 9.09 -20.12
N LEU A 296 -2.89 10.15 -19.33
CA LEU A 296 -3.79 10.32 -18.19
C LEU A 296 -5.23 10.53 -18.69
N CYS A 297 -6.21 10.22 -17.84
CA CYS A 297 -7.62 10.48 -18.14
C CYS A 297 -7.96 11.96 -17.90
N ALA A 298 -8.63 12.62 -18.84
CA ALA A 298 -8.98 14.05 -18.75
C ALA A 298 -10.11 14.35 -17.76
N ASP A 299 -10.92 13.34 -17.46
CA ASP A 299 -12.05 13.40 -16.53
C ASP A 299 -11.72 12.92 -15.11
N GLU A 300 -10.51 12.41 -14.88
CA GLU A 300 -10.02 12.07 -13.55
C GLU A 300 -9.12 13.20 -13.01
N PHE A 301 -9.15 13.46 -11.70
CA PHE A 301 -8.22 14.41 -11.05
C PHE A 301 -8.13 15.77 -11.78
N THR A 302 -9.31 16.32 -12.10
CA THR A 302 -9.43 17.51 -12.98
C THR A 302 -8.81 18.77 -12.39
N ASP A 303 -8.69 18.84 -11.07
CA ASP A 303 -8.05 19.91 -10.31
C ASP A 303 -6.50 19.89 -10.39
N SER A 304 -5.93 18.77 -10.85
CA SER A 304 -4.50 18.47 -10.83
C SER A 304 -3.98 18.00 -12.19
N GLY A 305 -4.77 18.20 -13.25
CA GLY A 305 -4.40 17.90 -14.63
C GLY A 305 -4.28 16.42 -14.93
N GLY A 306 -5.14 15.59 -14.30
CA GLY A 306 -5.14 14.14 -14.49
C GLY A 306 -4.24 13.37 -13.52
N TRP A 307 -3.55 14.05 -12.60
CA TRP A 307 -2.61 13.40 -11.68
C TRP A 307 -3.20 13.17 -10.29
N PRO A 308 -3.21 11.94 -9.74
CA PRO A 308 -3.77 11.68 -8.42
C PRO A 308 -3.05 12.46 -7.30
N GLY A 309 -3.82 13.07 -6.40
CA GLY A 309 -3.29 13.81 -5.25
C GLY A 309 -2.62 12.92 -4.20
N GLN A 310 -2.99 11.65 -4.12
CA GLN A 310 -2.52 10.72 -3.08
C GLN A 310 -1.42 9.79 -3.61
N LEU A 311 -0.28 9.73 -2.90
CA LEU A 311 0.71 8.69 -3.11
C LEU A 311 0.17 7.35 -2.58
N TYR A 312 0.41 6.24 -3.29
CA TYR A 312 -0.02 4.92 -2.83
C TYR A 312 0.95 4.40 -1.77
N VAL A 313 0.70 4.78 -0.52
CA VAL A 313 1.64 4.66 0.59
C VAL A 313 1.88 3.23 1.06
N ARG A 314 1.07 2.21 0.77
CA ARG A 314 1.26 0.78 1.13
C ARG A 314 1.51 0.45 2.61
N GLU A 315 2.45 1.08 3.28
CA GLU A 315 2.81 0.91 4.68
C GLU A 315 3.45 2.18 5.24
N GLY A 316 2.78 2.79 6.23
CA GLY A 316 3.29 3.91 7.03
C GLY A 316 3.84 3.44 8.37
N ARG A 317 3.49 4.14 9.45
CA ARG A 317 3.68 3.62 10.80
C ARG A 317 2.68 2.49 11.05
N ARG A 318 3.04 1.55 11.92
CA ARG A 318 2.10 0.55 12.44
C ARG A 318 1.99 0.72 13.95
N LEU A 319 0.77 0.80 14.46
CA LEU A 319 0.52 0.88 15.88
C LEU A 319 1.18 -0.32 16.60
N VAL A 320 1.61 -0.12 17.84
CA VAL A 320 2.01 -1.21 18.74
C VAL A 320 1.08 -1.21 19.94
N GLY A 321 -0.02 -1.95 19.82
CA GLY A 321 -1.00 -2.18 20.89
C GLY A 321 -0.52 -3.19 21.94
N ASP A 322 -1.45 -3.70 22.75
CA ASP A 322 -1.17 -4.77 23.72
C ASP A 322 -0.91 -6.12 23.03
N ALA A 323 -1.41 -6.30 21.81
CA ALA A 323 -1.13 -7.43 20.93
C ALA A 323 -0.87 -6.94 19.50
N VAL A 324 -0.14 -7.76 18.73
CA VAL A 324 0.29 -7.44 17.36
C VAL A 324 -0.24 -8.52 16.41
N PHE A 325 -0.89 -8.11 15.32
CA PHE A 325 -1.32 -9.02 14.27
C PHE A 325 -0.12 -9.50 13.44
N THR A 326 0.03 -10.81 13.28
CA THR A 326 1.20 -11.46 12.69
C THR A 326 0.79 -12.39 11.55
N GLN A 327 1.76 -12.89 10.81
CA GLN A 327 1.62 -13.99 9.86
C GLN A 327 0.83 -15.16 10.48
N GLY A 328 1.19 -15.55 11.70
CA GLY A 328 0.51 -16.62 12.43
C GLY A 328 -0.95 -16.29 12.78
N SER A 329 -1.28 -15.01 13.00
CA SER A 329 -2.67 -14.58 13.21
C SER A 329 -3.56 -14.88 12.00
N ALA A 330 -3.03 -14.73 10.78
CA ALA A 330 -3.77 -15.01 9.56
C ALA A 330 -3.75 -16.49 9.13
N GLN A 331 -2.68 -17.24 9.44
CA GLN A 331 -2.51 -18.62 8.92
C GLN A 331 -2.97 -19.74 9.86
N GLU A 332 -2.92 -19.58 11.19
CA GLU A 332 -3.03 -20.71 12.12
C GLU A 332 -4.46 -21.20 12.39
N THR A 333 -5.41 -20.97 11.46
CA THR A 333 -6.86 -21.20 11.67
C THR A 333 -7.41 -20.57 12.95
N LYS A 334 -6.71 -19.57 13.50
CA LYS A 334 -7.09 -18.90 14.74
C LYS A 334 -8.50 -18.33 14.55
N ARG A 335 -9.31 -18.52 15.58
CA ARG A 335 -10.61 -17.89 15.70
C ARG A 335 -10.54 -16.90 16.83
N PHE A 336 -11.00 -15.69 16.55
CA PHE A 336 -10.97 -14.57 17.50
C PHE A 336 -12.39 -14.36 18.02
N PRO A 337 -12.66 -14.61 19.32
CA PRO A 337 -13.97 -14.35 19.92
C PRO A 337 -14.42 -12.89 19.79
N ASP A 338 -13.47 -11.99 19.63
CA ASP A 338 -13.61 -10.56 19.44
C ASP A 338 -13.44 -10.13 17.96
N ALA A 339 -13.64 -11.04 17.00
CA ALA A 339 -13.54 -10.70 15.58
C ALA A 339 -14.55 -9.60 15.18
N ILE A 340 -14.08 -8.65 14.39
CA ILE A 340 -14.83 -7.50 13.86
C ILE A 340 -14.97 -7.55 12.34
N GLY A 341 -14.37 -8.55 11.71
CA GLY A 341 -14.40 -8.72 10.26
C GLY A 341 -13.51 -9.87 9.83
N CYS A 342 -13.41 -10.05 8.52
CA CYS A 342 -12.59 -11.09 7.89
C CYS A 342 -11.78 -10.51 6.72
N GLY A 343 -10.69 -11.19 6.37
CA GLY A 343 -9.87 -10.90 5.20
C GLY A 343 -9.42 -12.19 4.51
N SER A 344 -8.95 -12.07 3.26
CA SER A 344 -8.59 -13.23 2.44
C SER A 344 -7.51 -12.96 1.39
N TYR A 345 -6.93 -11.75 1.40
CA TYR A 345 -5.91 -11.37 0.43
C TYR A 345 -4.52 -11.86 0.85
N ASN A 346 -3.58 -11.88 -0.10
CA ASN A 346 -2.22 -12.30 0.16
C ASN A 346 -1.56 -11.46 1.26
N PHE A 347 -0.54 -12.01 1.92
CA PHE A 347 0.57 -11.19 2.37
C PHE A 347 1.20 -10.60 1.11
N ASP A 348 0.88 -9.33 0.85
CA ASP A 348 1.29 -8.59 -0.33
C ASP A 348 2.25 -7.48 0.09
N THR A 349 3.55 -7.69 -0.11
CA THR A 349 4.57 -6.66 0.07
C THR A 349 5.33 -6.48 -1.23
N HIS A 350 5.75 -5.25 -1.48
CA HIS A 350 6.57 -4.91 -2.63
C HIS A 350 8.05 -4.78 -2.23
N ASN A 351 8.93 -4.80 -3.24
CA ASN A 351 10.37 -4.69 -3.02
C ASN A 351 10.74 -3.45 -2.17
N ALA A 352 11.47 -3.65 -1.08
CA ALA A 352 11.93 -2.57 -0.21
C ALA A 352 13.22 -1.92 -0.74
N GLN A 353 14.11 -2.71 -1.33
CA GLN A 353 15.38 -2.24 -1.87
C GLN A 353 15.87 -3.09 -3.03
N ARG A 354 16.85 -2.56 -3.74
CA ARG A 354 17.58 -3.24 -4.81
C ARG A 354 19.05 -3.31 -4.44
N LEU A 355 19.57 -4.50 -4.26
CA LEU A 355 20.91 -4.78 -3.76
C LEU A 355 21.90 -4.95 -4.90
N LEU A 356 23.13 -4.48 -4.71
CA LEU A 356 24.28 -4.92 -5.48
C LEU A 356 24.72 -6.31 -5.01
N CYS A 357 24.76 -7.26 -5.94
CA CYS A 357 25.27 -8.61 -5.72
C CYS A 357 26.62 -8.78 -6.42
N THR A 358 27.63 -9.15 -5.64
CA THR A 358 29.02 -9.41 -6.04
C THR A 358 29.42 -10.83 -5.61
N PRO A 359 30.48 -11.42 -6.19
CA PRO A 359 31.01 -12.70 -5.73
C PRO A 359 31.39 -12.73 -4.23
N ASP A 360 31.76 -11.59 -3.65
CA ASP A 360 32.22 -11.48 -2.26
C ASP A 360 31.09 -11.09 -1.27
N THR A 361 29.94 -10.63 -1.78
CA THR A 361 28.75 -10.34 -0.97
C THR A 361 27.91 -11.60 -0.89
N MET A 362 28.25 -12.46 0.08
CA MET A 362 27.64 -13.76 0.42
C MET A 362 26.12 -13.71 0.75
N HIS A 363 25.44 -12.57 0.54
CA HIS A 363 24.07 -12.28 0.98
C HIS A 363 23.05 -12.22 -0.17
N CYS A 364 23.44 -12.54 -1.41
CA CYS A 364 22.54 -12.69 -2.54
C CYS A 364 22.35 -14.15 -2.99
N GLU A 365 22.90 -15.11 -2.24
CA GLU A 365 22.63 -16.53 -2.48
C GLU A 365 21.20 -16.87 -2.04
N PRO A 366 20.43 -17.60 -2.85
CA PRO A 366 19.12 -18.08 -2.40
C PRO A 366 19.30 -18.97 -1.17
N PRO A 367 18.36 -18.96 -0.20
CA PRO A 367 18.40 -19.90 0.91
C PRO A 367 18.46 -21.34 0.36
N ALA A 368 19.25 -22.20 1.02
CA ALA A 368 19.53 -23.57 0.59
C ALA A 368 18.29 -24.48 0.36
N ALA A 369 17.10 -24.04 0.76
CA ALA A 369 15.84 -24.77 0.65
C ALA A 369 14.87 -24.22 -0.42
N GLY A 370 15.26 -23.25 -1.24
CA GLY A 370 14.47 -22.77 -2.38
C GLY A 370 14.85 -23.47 -3.69
N PRO A 371 13.95 -23.56 -4.70
CA PRO A 371 14.39 -23.91 -6.05
C PRO A 371 15.49 -22.93 -6.47
N PRO A 372 16.61 -23.41 -7.06
CA PRO A 372 17.64 -22.51 -7.55
C PRO A 372 16.99 -21.49 -8.48
N LEU A 373 17.30 -20.19 -8.32
CA LEU A 373 16.84 -19.20 -9.30
C LEU A 373 17.28 -19.73 -10.69
N PRO A 374 16.43 -19.71 -11.71
CA PRO A 374 16.88 -19.92 -13.07
C PRO A 374 18.05 -18.96 -13.31
N GLY A 375 19.27 -19.51 -13.45
CA GLY A 375 20.49 -18.72 -13.53
C GLY A 375 21.17 -18.36 -12.19
N THR A 376 21.06 -19.15 -11.11
CA THR A 376 21.88 -18.98 -9.87
C THR A 376 23.29 -19.57 -9.93
N ASN A 377 23.61 -20.36 -10.96
CA ASN A 377 25.01 -20.69 -11.28
C ASN A 377 25.68 -19.50 -12.00
N VAL A 378 25.75 -18.35 -11.33
CA VAL A 378 26.23 -17.11 -11.94
C VAL A 378 27.38 -16.44 -11.19
N SER A 379 28.60 -16.71 -11.67
CA SER A 379 29.82 -15.95 -11.35
C SER A 379 29.80 -14.51 -11.91
N GLY A 380 29.55 -13.48 -11.10
CA GLY A 380 29.73 -12.07 -11.51
C GLY A 380 28.76 -11.08 -10.84
N TRP A 381 28.81 -9.81 -11.27
CA TRP A 381 28.05 -8.72 -10.67
C TRP A 381 26.63 -8.63 -11.24
N TYR A 382 25.62 -8.51 -10.39
CA TYR A 382 24.21 -8.30 -10.77
C TYR A 382 23.46 -7.52 -9.68
N PHE A 383 22.16 -7.27 -9.86
CA PHE A 383 21.33 -6.73 -8.79
C PHE A 383 20.17 -7.66 -8.45
N LEU A 384 19.74 -7.62 -7.19
CA LEU A 384 18.62 -8.39 -6.66
C LEU A 384 17.62 -7.42 -6.02
N ASN A 385 16.34 -7.52 -6.35
CA ASN A 385 15.32 -6.83 -5.57
C ASN A 385 14.94 -7.72 -4.38
N GLU A 386 14.64 -7.15 -3.22
CA GLU A 386 14.22 -7.92 -2.05
C GLU A 386 13.07 -7.24 -1.31
N GLY A 387 12.35 -8.01 -0.51
CA GLY A 387 11.22 -7.54 0.32
C GLY A 387 9.84 -7.84 -0.28
N ASP A 388 9.77 -8.38 -1.50
CA ASP A 388 8.52 -8.76 -2.14
C ASP A 388 7.99 -10.11 -1.60
N VAL A 389 6.79 -10.11 -1.06
CA VAL A 389 6.10 -11.29 -0.54
C VAL A 389 4.72 -11.30 -1.19
N GLU A 390 4.35 -12.43 -1.80
CA GLU A 390 3.04 -12.63 -2.42
C GLU A 390 2.51 -14.01 -2.09
N ILE A 391 2.17 -14.24 -0.81
CA ILE A 391 1.73 -15.54 -0.30
C ILE A 391 0.30 -15.47 0.22
N ASN A 392 -0.55 -16.40 -0.23
CA ASN A 392 -1.94 -16.48 0.20
C ASN A 392 -2.04 -17.10 1.62
N PRO A 393 -2.57 -16.37 2.63
CA PRO A 393 -2.75 -16.90 3.98
C PRO A 393 -4.01 -17.77 4.15
N GLY A 394 -4.89 -17.80 3.15
CA GLY A 394 -6.27 -18.24 3.28
C GLY A 394 -7.17 -17.13 3.82
N GLU A 395 -8.34 -17.52 4.30
CA GLU A 395 -9.27 -16.62 4.98
C GLU A 395 -8.93 -16.54 6.47
N TYR A 396 -9.01 -15.34 7.03
CA TYR A 396 -8.70 -15.07 8.43
C TYR A 396 -9.68 -14.06 9.04
N GLN A 397 -9.79 -14.08 10.36
CA GLN A 397 -10.54 -13.10 11.13
C GLN A 397 -9.66 -11.92 11.54
N ILE A 398 -10.26 -10.74 11.61
CA ILE A 398 -9.64 -9.51 12.09
C ILE A 398 -10.17 -9.27 13.50
N PRO A 399 -9.35 -9.41 14.56
CA PRO A 399 -9.79 -9.16 15.94
C PRO A 399 -9.89 -7.67 16.26
N TYR A 400 -10.77 -7.29 17.19
CA TYR A 400 -10.97 -5.89 17.58
C TYR A 400 -9.69 -5.23 18.13
N TRP A 401 -8.87 -5.97 18.86
CA TRP A 401 -7.67 -5.41 19.49
C TRP A 401 -6.63 -4.86 18.50
N VAL A 402 -6.71 -5.17 17.20
CA VAL A 402 -5.83 -4.53 16.20
C VAL A 402 -6.07 -3.03 16.10
N LEU A 403 -7.27 -2.56 16.44
CA LEU A 403 -7.64 -1.14 16.40
C LEU A 403 -7.18 -0.37 17.63
N LEU A 404 -6.69 -1.08 18.66
CA LEU A 404 -6.53 -0.52 20.01
C LEU A 404 -5.07 -0.14 20.29
N PRO A 405 -4.80 1.13 20.60
CA PRO A 405 -3.54 1.48 21.25
C PRO A 405 -3.50 0.88 22.65
N LYS A 406 -2.30 0.76 23.22
CA LYS A 406 -2.14 0.38 24.63
C LYS A 406 -2.95 1.35 25.49
N ARG A 407 -3.69 0.83 26.47
CA ARG A 407 -4.51 1.65 27.37
C ARG A 407 -3.70 2.74 28.08
N ALA A 408 -2.42 2.47 28.36
CA ALA A 408 -1.53 3.43 28.99
C ALA A 408 -1.18 4.63 28.08
N ASP A 409 -1.28 4.46 26.77
CA ASP A 409 -0.95 5.49 25.78
C ASP A 409 -2.20 6.32 25.46
N LEU A 410 -3.28 5.65 25.03
CA LEU A 410 -4.50 6.30 24.56
C LEU A 410 -5.75 5.50 24.95
N THR A 411 -6.77 6.17 25.51
CA THR A 411 -8.02 5.53 25.95
C THR A 411 -9.24 5.88 25.08
N ASN A 412 -9.09 6.83 24.17
CA ASN A 412 -10.19 7.36 23.36
C ASN A 412 -9.85 7.47 21.86
N VAL A 413 -8.88 6.69 21.37
CA VAL A 413 -8.48 6.68 19.96
C VAL A 413 -8.61 5.27 19.39
N LEU A 414 -9.33 5.13 18.28
CA LEU A 414 -9.41 3.91 17.48
C LEU A 414 -8.59 4.07 16.21
N VAL A 415 -7.75 3.11 15.85
CA VAL A 415 -6.90 3.17 14.65
C VAL A 415 -7.42 2.18 13.61
N SER A 416 -7.82 2.63 12.42
CA SER A 416 -8.48 1.75 11.42
C SER A 416 -7.64 1.46 10.17
N VAL A 417 -6.54 2.19 9.98
CA VAL A 417 -5.65 2.02 8.82
C VAL A 417 -4.28 1.52 9.26
N SER A 418 -3.60 2.28 10.11
CA SER A 418 -2.25 1.96 10.62
C SER A 418 -2.29 1.08 11.89
N VAL A 419 -3.08 0.00 11.80
CA VAL A 419 -3.46 -0.91 12.91
C VAL A 419 -2.27 -1.63 13.57
N SER A 420 -2.53 -2.25 14.72
CA SER A 420 -1.53 -3.00 15.48
C SER A 420 -1.14 -4.30 14.78
N ALA A 421 -0.06 -4.25 14.00
CA ALA A 421 0.41 -5.35 13.18
C ALA A 421 1.93 -5.30 12.96
N SER A 422 2.52 -6.49 12.82
CA SER A 422 3.86 -6.67 12.25
C SER A 422 3.87 -6.27 10.78
N HIS A 423 5.04 -6.09 10.18
CA HIS A 423 5.17 -5.85 8.74
C HIS A 423 4.40 -6.88 7.89
N ILE A 424 4.55 -8.17 8.21
CA ILE A 424 3.90 -9.25 7.44
C ILE A 424 2.41 -9.33 7.76
N GLY A 425 2.02 -9.25 9.03
CA GLY A 425 0.60 -9.20 9.39
C GLY A 425 -0.13 -8.03 8.73
N TYR A 426 0.51 -6.86 8.63
CA TYR A 426 -0.04 -5.68 7.98
C TYR A 426 -0.23 -5.87 6.48
N ALA A 427 0.69 -6.59 5.82
CA ALA A 427 0.68 -6.83 4.38
C ALA A 427 -0.60 -7.46 3.84
N THR A 428 -1.37 -8.17 4.68
CA THR A 428 -2.68 -8.71 4.32
C THR A 428 -3.86 -7.87 4.84
N LEU A 429 -3.66 -7.03 5.85
CA LEU A 429 -4.73 -6.16 6.40
C LEU A 429 -4.90 -4.86 5.61
N ARG A 430 -3.89 -4.46 4.83
CA ARG A 430 -3.77 -3.13 4.23
C ARG A 430 -4.53 -2.91 2.90
N LEU A 431 -5.52 -3.74 2.58
CA LEU A 431 -6.23 -3.69 1.31
C LEU A 431 -7.55 -2.92 1.46
N GLU A 432 -8.09 -2.43 0.33
CA GLU A 432 -9.24 -1.52 0.33
C GLU A 432 -10.45 -2.08 1.10
N PRO A 433 -10.88 -3.34 0.89
CA PRO A 433 -12.02 -3.89 1.63
C PRO A 433 -11.74 -3.99 3.13
N GLN A 434 -10.53 -4.40 3.51
CA GLN A 434 -10.13 -4.59 4.90
C GLN A 434 -10.08 -3.25 5.66
N TYR A 435 -9.59 -2.17 5.04
CA TYR A 435 -9.71 -0.83 5.63
C TYR A 435 -11.15 -0.39 5.81
N MET A 436 -12.03 -0.66 4.85
CA MET A 436 -13.46 -0.35 5.00
C MET A 436 -14.10 -1.17 6.14
N ILE A 437 -13.76 -2.45 6.27
CA ILE A 437 -14.21 -3.34 7.34
C ILE A 437 -13.74 -2.83 8.71
N MET A 438 -12.45 -2.50 8.85
CA MET A 438 -11.90 -1.96 10.09
C MET A 438 -12.45 -0.56 10.41
N GLY A 439 -12.68 0.28 9.40
CA GLY A 439 -13.32 1.59 9.55
C GLY A 439 -14.78 1.48 10.01
N HIS A 440 -15.54 0.54 9.45
CA HIS A 440 -16.91 0.22 9.88
C HIS A 440 -16.93 -0.21 11.36
N ALA A 441 -16.06 -1.15 11.73
CA ALA A 441 -15.93 -1.60 13.11
C ALA A 441 -15.51 -0.48 14.08
N ALA A 442 -14.56 0.38 13.67
CA ALA A 442 -14.14 1.53 14.46
C ALA A 442 -15.29 2.52 14.70
N GLY A 443 -16.10 2.83 13.68
CA GLY A 443 -17.26 3.71 13.82
C GLY A 443 -18.30 3.17 14.79
N ALA A 444 -18.66 1.88 14.66
CA ALA A 444 -19.60 1.22 15.57
C ALA A 444 -19.07 1.19 17.01
N ALA A 445 -17.79 0.86 17.20
CA ALA A 445 -17.15 0.84 18.51
C ALA A 445 -17.09 2.24 19.15
N ALA A 446 -16.83 3.29 18.36
CA ALA A 446 -16.85 4.67 18.83
C ALA A 446 -18.22 5.07 19.36
N ALA A 447 -19.30 4.75 18.64
CA ALA A 447 -20.67 5.01 19.09
C ALA A 447 -20.98 4.31 20.42
N LEU A 448 -20.65 3.01 20.53
CA LEU A 448 -20.86 2.24 21.75
C LEU A 448 -20.03 2.76 22.93
N ALA A 449 -18.78 3.18 22.70
CA ALA A 449 -17.94 3.78 23.73
C ALA A 449 -18.53 5.12 24.23
N LEU A 450 -19.08 5.93 23.32
CA LEU A 450 -19.73 7.20 23.66
C LEU A 450 -21.00 7.01 24.49
N GLU A 451 -21.83 6.05 24.12
CA GLU A 451 -23.07 5.67 24.81
C GLU A 451 -22.81 5.10 26.19
N ALA A 452 -21.86 4.17 26.31
CA ALA A 452 -21.49 3.55 27.58
C ALA A 452 -20.62 4.45 28.46
N GLY A 453 -20.04 5.52 27.90
CA GLY A 453 -19.12 6.42 28.60
C GLY A 453 -17.82 5.71 29.04
N CYS A 454 -17.33 4.77 28.24
CA CYS A 454 -16.15 3.97 28.55
C CYS A 454 -14.97 4.27 27.62
N ALA A 455 -13.79 3.75 27.98
CA ALA A 455 -12.64 3.76 27.07
C ALA A 455 -12.89 2.82 25.88
N VAL A 456 -12.22 3.07 24.76
CA VAL A 456 -12.41 2.25 23.54
C VAL A 456 -12.01 0.79 23.75
N GLN A 457 -11.13 0.50 24.71
CA GLN A 457 -10.76 -0.86 25.12
C GLN A 457 -11.85 -1.60 25.91
N ASP A 458 -12.82 -0.88 26.49
CA ASP A 458 -13.86 -1.43 27.36
C ASP A 458 -15.22 -1.58 26.64
N VAL A 459 -15.23 -1.45 25.31
CA VAL A 459 -16.43 -1.69 24.49
C VAL A 459 -16.88 -3.15 24.65
N ASN A 460 -18.17 -3.37 24.88
CA ASN A 460 -18.73 -4.71 25.03
C ASN A 460 -18.70 -5.46 23.70
N MET A 461 -17.88 -6.51 23.61
CA MET A 461 -17.69 -7.25 22.36
C MET A 461 -18.94 -8.01 21.89
N THR A 462 -19.80 -8.47 22.80
CA THR A 462 -21.07 -9.11 22.41
C THR A 462 -21.98 -8.10 21.72
N THR A 463 -22.11 -6.90 22.29
CA THR A 463 -22.89 -5.82 21.69
C THR A 463 -22.30 -5.38 20.36
N LEU A 464 -20.99 -5.11 20.30
CA LEU A 464 -20.32 -4.69 19.07
C LEU A 464 -20.49 -5.72 17.94
N ARG A 465 -20.29 -7.01 18.22
CA ARG A 465 -20.49 -8.07 17.23
C ARG A 465 -21.95 -8.18 16.78
N SER A 466 -22.93 -8.02 17.70
CA SER A 466 -24.35 -7.99 17.32
C SER A 466 -24.64 -6.83 16.37
N THR A 467 -24.17 -5.62 16.72
CA THR A 467 -24.35 -4.42 15.89
C THR A 467 -23.74 -4.60 14.50
N LEU A 468 -22.52 -5.13 14.40
CA LEU A 468 -21.86 -5.38 13.12
C LEU A 468 -22.60 -6.43 12.28
N ALA A 469 -23.07 -7.51 12.92
CA ALA A 469 -23.84 -8.56 12.23
C ALA A 469 -25.20 -8.06 11.73
N GLU A 470 -25.90 -7.25 12.52
CA GLU A 470 -27.14 -6.55 12.12
C GLU A 470 -26.90 -5.62 10.93
N GLN A 471 -25.73 -4.99 10.89
CA GLN A 471 -25.24 -4.18 9.77
C GLN A 471 -24.60 -5.02 8.66
N ARG A 472 -24.83 -6.35 8.65
CA ARG A 472 -24.42 -7.31 7.61
C ARG A 472 -22.90 -7.43 7.42
N ALA A 473 -22.09 -7.09 8.41
CA ALA A 473 -20.67 -7.43 8.39
C ALA A 473 -20.47 -8.94 8.50
N VAL A 474 -19.42 -9.46 7.85
CA VAL A 474 -19.04 -10.89 7.93
C VAL A 474 -17.98 -11.06 9.02
N LEU A 475 -18.38 -11.68 10.12
CA LEU A 475 -17.55 -11.81 11.32
C LEU A 475 -16.91 -13.19 11.48
N ASP A 476 -17.34 -14.17 10.69
CA ASP A 476 -16.90 -15.56 10.76
C ASP A 476 -16.57 -16.06 9.37
N ILE A 477 -15.51 -16.88 9.30
CA ILE A 477 -15.05 -17.49 8.05
C ILE A 477 -16.02 -18.61 7.68
N PRO A 478 -16.60 -18.63 6.47
CA PRO A 478 -17.50 -19.68 6.04
C PRO A 478 -16.87 -21.07 6.19
N GLU A 479 -17.65 -22.06 6.67
CA GLU A 479 -17.18 -23.44 6.66
C GLU A 479 -16.91 -23.87 5.21
N ARG A 480 -15.76 -24.52 4.95
CA ARG A 480 -15.48 -25.09 3.64
C ARG A 480 -16.43 -26.27 3.44
N GLY A 481 -17.42 -26.09 2.57
CA GLY A 481 -18.38 -27.13 2.16
C GLY A 481 -17.75 -28.28 1.38
#